data_AF-A0A256I815-F1
#
_entry.id   AF-A0A256I815-F1
#
_cell.length_a   1.000
_cell.length_b   1.000
_cell.length_c   1.000
_cell.angle_alpha   90.00
_cell.angle_beta   90.00
_cell.angle_gamma   90.00
#
_symmetry.space_group_name_H-M   'P 1'
#
loop_
_entity.id
_entity.type
_entity.pdbx_description
1 polymer ?
#
loop_
_entity_poly.entity_id
_entity_poly.type
_entity_poly.pdbx_seq_one_letter_code
_entity_poly.pdbx_strand_id
1 'polypeptide(L)'
;LDHLDETMFTSYSREDMVAASREIEDRAWRVGDGELHAGFQTLDVLTGEADTYDLLGEKERLSVHAYAANEGDPPDVEHYTVHVGETAEIRETWFVAYDGGGYDDAKCALLAEERAPGEFFGFWSYDPETVDYIIDYLAERYGGSEQTDDGGATV
;
A
#
# COMPACT_ATOMS: atom_id res chain seq x y z
N LEU A 1 -26.24 0.36 -12.84
CA LEU A 1 -26.07 -0.59 -11.71
C LEU A 1 -25.02 -1.55 -12.21
N ASP A 2 -23.80 -1.04 -12.27
CA ASP A 2 -22.67 -1.73 -12.88
C ASP A 2 -21.89 -2.47 -11.80
N HIS A 3 -21.24 -3.54 -12.25
CA HIS A 3 -20.69 -4.62 -11.48
C HIS A 3 -19.66 -4.11 -10.46
N LEU A 4 -19.93 -4.28 -9.17
CA LEU A 4 -18.85 -4.23 -8.19
C LEU A 4 -17.97 -5.45 -8.49
N ASP A 5 -16.86 -5.26 -9.22
CA ASP A 5 -15.81 -6.27 -9.39
C ASP A 5 -14.97 -6.39 -8.10
N GLU A 6 -15.68 -6.31 -6.97
CA GLU A 6 -15.15 -6.37 -5.63
C GLU A 6 -15.37 -7.79 -5.10
N THR A 7 -14.26 -8.46 -4.81
CA THR A 7 -14.30 -9.75 -4.12
C THR A 7 -14.08 -9.52 -2.64
N MET A 8 -15.18 -9.42 -1.90
CA MET A 8 -15.18 -9.36 -0.44
C MET A 8 -14.73 -10.71 0.14
N PHE A 9 -13.85 -10.67 1.13
CA PHE A 9 -13.48 -11.83 1.94
C PHE A 9 -13.57 -11.52 3.42
N THR A 10 -13.93 -12.54 4.20
CA THR A 10 -14.20 -12.39 5.64
C THR A 10 -13.40 -13.36 6.49
N SER A 11 -12.36 -14.01 5.94
CA SER A 11 -11.55 -15.00 6.68
C SER A 11 -10.28 -15.35 5.89
N TYR A 12 -9.48 -14.36 5.51
CA TYR A 12 -8.17 -14.65 4.92
C TYR A 12 -7.13 -14.84 6.01
N SER A 13 -6.27 -15.84 5.83
CA SER A 13 -5.10 -16.05 6.68
C SER A 13 -4.00 -15.08 6.24
N ARG A 14 -2.97 -14.90 7.08
CA ARG A 14 -1.79 -14.13 6.67
C ARG A 14 -1.15 -14.65 5.37
N GLU A 15 -1.13 -15.96 5.17
CA GLU A 15 -0.60 -16.58 3.94
C GLU A 15 -1.42 -16.19 2.70
N ASP A 16 -2.75 -16.11 2.81
CA ASP A 16 -3.63 -15.66 1.73
C ASP A 16 -3.41 -14.18 1.42
N MET A 17 -3.23 -13.35 2.45
CA MET A 17 -2.91 -11.92 2.29
C MET A 17 -1.58 -11.68 1.57
N VAL A 18 -0.55 -12.44 1.94
CA VAL A 18 0.76 -12.38 1.27
C VAL A 18 0.64 -12.87 -0.18
N ALA A 19 -0.11 -13.94 -0.43
CA ALA A 19 -0.33 -14.42 -1.79
C ALA A 19 -1.05 -13.38 -2.66
N ALA A 20 -2.11 -12.76 -2.13
CA ALA A 20 -2.86 -11.71 -2.83
C ALA A 20 -2.00 -10.47 -3.10
N SER A 21 -1.22 -10.02 -2.13
CA SER A 21 -0.28 -8.90 -2.29
C SER A 21 0.73 -9.18 -3.41
N ARG A 22 1.30 -10.39 -3.42
CA ARG A 22 2.23 -10.84 -4.46
C ARG A 22 1.64 -10.85 -5.86
N GLU A 23 0.35 -11.11 -6.01
CA GLU A 23 -0.30 -11.02 -7.33
C GLU A 23 -0.37 -9.57 -7.85
N ILE A 24 -0.58 -8.60 -6.96
CA ILE A 24 -0.57 -7.17 -7.31
C ILE A 24 0.86 -6.71 -7.62
N GLU A 25 1.82 -7.07 -6.78
CA GLU A 25 3.25 -6.76 -6.95
C GLU A 25 3.81 -7.34 -8.25
N ASP A 26 3.49 -8.60 -8.57
CA ASP A 26 3.91 -9.24 -9.82
C ASP A 26 3.29 -8.54 -11.04
N ARG A 27 2.05 -8.07 -10.93
CA ARG A 27 1.40 -7.28 -11.98
C ARG A 27 2.10 -5.93 -12.17
N ALA A 28 2.37 -5.20 -11.10
CA ALA A 28 3.12 -3.94 -11.15
C ALA A 28 4.52 -4.14 -11.74
N TRP A 29 5.22 -5.21 -11.36
CA TRP A 29 6.52 -5.57 -11.94
C TRP A 29 6.45 -5.85 -13.45
N ARG A 30 5.42 -6.58 -13.88
CA ARG A 30 5.23 -6.96 -15.29
C ARG A 30 4.89 -5.77 -16.18
N VAL A 31 4.08 -4.84 -15.69
CA VAL A 31 3.75 -3.60 -16.42
C VAL A 31 4.95 -2.64 -16.36
N GLY A 32 5.54 -2.46 -15.17
CA GLY A 32 6.71 -1.64 -14.92
C GLY A 32 6.48 -0.15 -15.14
N ASP A 33 5.24 0.32 -15.00
CA ASP A 33 4.80 1.70 -15.20
C ASP A 33 3.69 2.03 -14.20
N GLY A 34 3.58 3.26 -13.70
CA GLY A 34 2.53 3.70 -12.78
C GLY A 34 2.97 3.80 -11.32
N GLU A 35 2.03 3.56 -10.41
CA GLU A 35 2.24 3.76 -8.97
C GLU A 35 1.73 2.56 -8.17
N LEU A 36 2.57 2.03 -7.28
CA LEU A 36 2.26 0.94 -6.36
C LEU A 36 2.30 1.45 -4.92
N HIS A 37 1.20 1.30 -4.20
CA HIS A 37 1.03 1.74 -2.82
C HIS A 37 0.82 0.51 -1.93
N ALA A 38 1.72 0.25 -0.98
CA ALA A 38 1.64 -0.91 -0.09
C ALA A 38 1.72 -0.49 1.39
N GLY A 39 0.82 -1.01 2.21
CA GLY A 39 0.73 -0.76 3.63
C GLY A 39 1.27 -1.93 4.47
N PHE A 40 2.20 -1.62 5.37
CA PHE A 40 2.83 -2.54 6.31
C PHE A 40 2.46 -2.15 7.73
N GLN A 41 2.10 -3.15 8.55
CA GLN A 41 1.68 -2.89 9.92
C GLN A 41 2.77 -2.19 10.75
N THR A 42 4.06 -2.48 10.50
CA THR A 42 5.21 -1.89 11.19
C THR A 42 6.42 -1.74 10.25
N LEU A 43 7.39 -0.89 10.63
CA LEU A 43 8.66 -0.73 9.89
C LEU A 43 9.52 -2.00 9.92
N ASP A 44 9.41 -2.82 10.98
CA ASP A 44 10.11 -4.11 11.05
C ASP A 44 9.62 -5.08 9.97
N VAL A 45 8.29 -5.10 9.72
CA VAL A 45 7.71 -5.89 8.62
C VAL A 45 8.18 -5.38 7.27
N LEU A 46 8.13 -4.04 7.06
CA LEU A 46 8.64 -3.44 5.83
C LEU A 46 10.12 -3.75 5.60
N THR A 47 10.95 -3.71 6.64
CA THR A 47 12.37 -4.05 6.55
C THR A 47 12.59 -5.48 6.07
N GLY A 48 11.72 -6.41 6.46
CA GLY A 48 11.74 -7.79 5.95
C GLY A 48 11.39 -7.93 4.47
N GLU A 49 10.69 -6.95 3.89
CA GLU A 49 10.29 -6.93 2.47
C GLU A 49 11.05 -5.88 1.64
N ALA A 50 12.01 -5.18 2.24
CA ALA A 50 12.75 -4.09 1.62
C ALA A 50 13.41 -4.51 0.30
N ASP A 51 14.05 -5.68 0.24
CA ASP A 51 14.65 -6.20 -1.00
C ASP A 51 13.64 -6.35 -2.15
N THR A 52 12.40 -6.75 -1.86
CA THR A 52 11.35 -6.91 -2.88
C THR A 52 10.91 -5.55 -3.44
N TYR A 53 10.73 -4.58 -2.55
CA TYR A 53 10.28 -3.23 -2.89
C TYR A 53 11.38 -2.40 -3.54
N ASP A 54 12.63 -2.63 -3.16
CA ASP A 54 13.80 -2.03 -3.79
C ASP A 54 13.92 -2.49 -5.25
N LEU A 55 13.80 -3.79 -5.50
CA LEU A 55 13.73 -4.33 -6.87
C LEU A 55 12.60 -3.66 -7.66
N LEU A 56 11.36 -3.63 -7.12
CA LEU A 56 10.22 -2.98 -7.79
C LEU A 56 10.52 -1.51 -8.12
N GLY A 57 11.15 -0.80 -7.20
CA GLY A 57 11.56 0.60 -7.34
C GLY A 57 12.71 0.84 -8.35
N GLU A 58 13.49 -0.18 -8.73
CA GLU A 58 14.51 -0.04 -9.79
C GLU A 58 13.90 0.34 -11.15
N LYS A 59 12.59 0.12 -11.32
CA LYS A 59 11.86 0.50 -12.52
C LYS A 59 11.69 2.01 -12.57
N GLU A 60 12.39 2.68 -13.48
CA GLU A 60 12.34 4.15 -13.68
C GLU A 60 10.92 4.73 -13.89
N ARG A 61 9.94 3.91 -14.26
CA ARG A 61 8.57 4.29 -14.58
C ARG A 61 7.54 3.82 -13.56
N LEU A 62 7.96 3.04 -12.56
CA LEU A 62 7.08 2.57 -11.49
C LEU A 62 7.48 3.28 -10.20
N SER A 63 6.58 4.09 -9.65
CA SER A 63 6.78 4.71 -8.34
C SER A 63 6.23 3.79 -7.27
N VAL A 64 7.07 3.44 -6.30
CA VAL A 64 6.70 2.54 -5.21
C VAL A 64 6.60 3.33 -3.91
N HIS A 65 5.46 3.22 -3.24
CA HIS A 65 5.12 3.91 -2.00
C HIS A 65 4.78 2.87 -0.93
N ALA A 66 5.64 2.77 0.07
CA ALA A 66 5.43 1.91 1.24
C ALA A 66 4.92 2.77 2.41
N TYR A 67 3.85 2.36 3.06
CA TYR A 67 3.29 3.00 4.24
C TYR A 67 3.52 2.10 5.44
N ALA A 68 4.06 2.62 6.53
CA ALA A 68 4.29 1.82 7.73
C ALA A 68 4.04 2.62 9.01
N ALA A 69 3.59 1.95 10.07
CA ALA A 69 3.53 2.59 11.38
C ALA A 69 4.95 2.84 11.91
N ASN A 70 5.17 3.94 12.65
CA ASN A 70 6.46 4.29 13.27
C ASN A 70 6.90 3.35 14.41
N GLU A 71 6.92 2.05 14.16
CA GLU A 71 7.33 1.01 15.09
C GLU A 71 8.42 0.16 14.44
N GLY A 72 9.65 0.29 14.95
CA GLY A 72 10.85 -0.33 14.38
C GLY A 72 11.78 0.71 13.74
N ASP A 73 12.84 0.21 13.10
CA ASP A 73 13.78 1.03 12.36
C ASP A 73 13.39 1.04 10.87
N PRO A 74 13.34 2.21 10.21
CA PRO A 74 13.07 2.27 8.79
C PRO A 74 14.23 1.65 8.00
N PRO A 75 13.95 0.90 6.92
CA PRO A 75 15.01 0.42 6.05
C PRO A 75 15.71 1.59 5.35
N ASP A 76 16.97 1.37 4.97
CA ASP A 76 17.70 2.29 4.08
C ASP A 76 17.18 2.04 2.66
N VAL A 77 16.44 3.00 2.11
CA VAL A 77 15.72 2.87 0.84
C VAL A 77 16.25 3.88 -0.16
N GLU A 78 16.67 3.40 -1.33
CA GLU A 78 17.12 4.27 -2.44
C GLU A 78 16.07 4.37 -3.55
N HIS A 79 15.27 3.31 -3.74
CA HIS A 79 14.44 3.12 -4.93
C HIS A 79 12.93 3.25 -4.70
N TYR A 80 12.48 3.40 -3.45
CA TYR A 80 11.05 3.58 -3.12
C TYR A 80 10.84 4.59 -1.98
N THR A 81 9.62 5.12 -1.89
CA THR A 81 9.27 6.13 -0.88
C THR A 81 8.63 5.45 0.33
N VAL A 82 9.13 5.73 1.53
CA VAL A 82 8.53 5.26 2.78
C VAL A 82 7.77 6.39 3.46
N HIS A 83 6.47 6.18 3.66
CA HIS A 83 5.57 7.05 4.39
C HIS A 83 5.32 6.49 5.77
N VAL A 84 5.80 7.18 6.80
CA VAL A 84 5.63 6.74 8.18
C VAL A 84 4.37 7.38 8.77
N GLY A 85 3.39 6.54 9.10
CA GLY A 85 2.15 6.97 9.74
C GLY A 85 2.22 6.83 11.26
N GLU A 86 1.85 7.87 12.00
CA GLU A 86 1.70 7.79 13.47
C GLU A 86 0.33 7.24 13.91
N THR A 87 -0.53 6.89 12.94
CA THR A 87 -1.94 6.59 13.19
C THR A 87 -2.20 5.08 13.25
N ALA A 88 -3.08 4.69 14.19
CA ALA A 88 -3.57 3.34 14.40
C ALA A 88 -4.14 2.65 13.14
N GLU A 89 -4.53 3.42 12.13
CA GLU A 89 -5.12 2.93 10.88
C GLU A 89 -4.13 2.06 10.08
N ILE A 90 -2.86 2.48 9.94
CA ILE A 90 -1.84 1.75 9.17
C ILE A 90 -1.44 0.44 9.87
N ARG A 91 -1.39 0.42 11.20
CA ARG A 91 -1.04 -0.80 11.96
C ARG A 91 -2.16 -1.86 11.94
N GLU A 92 -3.40 -1.44 11.76
CA GLU A 92 -4.58 -2.33 11.81
C GLU A 92 -5.06 -2.72 10.40
N THR A 93 -4.51 -2.10 9.36
CA THR A 93 -4.92 -2.30 7.96
C THR A 93 -3.76 -2.76 7.10
N TRP A 94 -3.98 -3.83 6.34
CA TRP A 94 -3.14 -4.31 5.25
C TRP A 94 -3.74 -3.86 3.93
N PHE A 95 -2.98 -3.13 3.11
CA PHE A 95 -3.47 -2.72 1.79
C PHE A 95 -2.36 -2.76 0.75
N VAL A 96 -2.71 -3.06 -0.50
CA VAL A 96 -1.82 -2.95 -1.66
C VAL A 96 -2.66 -2.46 -2.83
N ALA A 97 -2.32 -1.31 -3.41
CA ALA A 97 -3.06 -0.70 -4.52
C ALA A 97 -2.10 -0.35 -5.65
N TYR A 98 -2.51 -0.63 -6.88
CA TYR A 98 -1.73 -0.37 -8.08
C TYR A 98 -2.59 0.33 -9.13
N ASP A 99 -2.16 1.52 -9.58
CA ASP A 99 -2.87 2.37 -10.56
C ASP A 99 -2.92 1.75 -11.97
N GLY A 100 -2.20 0.67 -12.24
CA GLY A 100 -2.24 0.07 -13.58
C GLY A 100 -1.33 0.75 -14.59
N GLY A 101 -0.70 1.89 -14.27
CA GLY A 101 0.22 2.59 -15.18
C GLY A 101 -0.53 3.22 -16.36
N GLY A 102 -1.70 3.79 -16.08
CA GLY A 102 -2.60 4.32 -17.11
C GLY A 102 -3.36 3.26 -17.91
N TYR A 103 -3.29 1.98 -17.50
CA TYR A 103 -4.13 0.90 -18.03
C TYR A 103 -5.17 0.48 -16.99
N ASP A 104 -6.43 0.84 -17.22
CA ASP A 104 -7.52 0.53 -16.27
C ASP A 104 -7.69 -0.99 -16.05
N ASP A 105 -7.47 -1.83 -17.06
CA ASP A 105 -7.51 -3.30 -16.92
C ASP A 105 -6.38 -3.87 -16.04
N ALA A 106 -5.36 -3.07 -15.74
CA ALA A 106 -4.27 -3.42 -14.85
C ALA A 106 -4.45 -2.85 -13.44
N LYS A 107 -5.48 -2.02 -13.20
CA LYS A 107 -5.79 -1.50 -11.87
C LYS A 107 -6.24 -2.62 -10.95
N CYS A 108 -5.68 -2.63 -9.75
CA CYS A 108 -6.13 -3.54 -8.71
C CYS A 108 -5.75 -3.02 -7.33
N ALA A 109 -6.63 -3.25 -6.38
CA ALA A 109 -6.39 -2.95 -4.98
C ALA A 109 -6.85 -4.08 -4.08
N LEU A 110 -6.11 -4.25 -2.98
CA LEU A 110 -6.42 -5.11 -1.87
C LEU A 110 -6.46 -4.22 -0.63
N LEU A 111 -7.52 -4.33 0.16
CA LEU A 111 -7.63 -3.66 1.45
C LEU A 111 -8.25 -4.61 2.46
N ALA A 112 -7.59 -4.79 3.60
CA ALA A 112 -8.05 -5.67 4.67
C ALA A 112 -7.69 -5.13 6.04
N GLU A 113 -8.56 -5.33 7.01
CA GLU A 113 -8.31 -5.06 8.42
C GLU A 113 -8.12 -6.39 9.19
N GLU A 114 -7.20 -6.40 10.15
CA GLU A 114 -7.05 -7.51 11.07
C GLU A 114 -8.10 -7.38 12.19
N ARG A 115 -9.13 -8.24 12.17
CA ARG A 115 -10.18 -8.22 13.22
C ARG A 115 -9.92 -9.18 14.36
N ALA A 116 -9.09 -10.19 14.11
CA ALA A 116 -8.64 -11.16 15.08
C ALA A 116 -7.22 -11.60 14.69
N PRO A 117 -6.39 -12.07 15.64
CA PRO A 117 -4.99 -12.38 15.38
C PRO A 117 -4.84 -13.42 14.26
N GLY A 118 -4.33 -12.96 13.11
CA GLY A 118 -4.14 -13.78 11.90
C GLY A 118 -5.38 -13.94 11.01
N GLU A 119 -6.49 -13.26 11.31
CA GLU A 119 -7.72 -13.26 10.51
C GLU A 119 -8.01 -11.88 9.92
N PHE A 120 -7.94 -11.81 8.60
CA PHE A 120 -8.10 -10.59 7.83
C PHE A 120 -9.46 -10.54 7.14
N PHE A 121 -10.07 -9.36 7.21
CA PHE A 121 -11.38 -9.06 6.65
C PHE A 121 -11.23 -7.89 5.72
N GLY A 122 -11.64 -8.05 4.47
CA GLY A 122 -11.32 -7.06 3.46
C GLY A 122 -11.97 -7.34 2.13
N PHE A 123 -11.45 -6.68 1.12
CA PHE A 123 -11.86 -6.89 -0.24
C PHE A 123 -10.68 -6.69 -1.20
N TRP A 124 -10.76 -7.41 -2.30
CA TRP A 124 -10.01 -7.12 -3.49
C TRP A 124 -10.93 -6.36 -4.46
N SER A 125 -10.44 -5.33 -5.14
CA SER A 125 -11.13 -4.68 -6.24
C SER A 125 -10.26 -4.59 -7.49
N TYR A 126 -10.85 -4.86 -8.65
CA TYR A 126 -10.29 -4.53 -9.97
C TYR A 126 -10.98 -3.32 -10.60
N ASP A 127 -11.91 -2.71 -9.88
CA ASP A 127 -12.66 -1.56 -10.37
C ASP A 127 -11.77 -0.31 -10.35
N PRO A 128 -11.58 0.37 -11.51
CA PRO A 128 -10.63 1.47 -11.62
C PRO A 128 -11.03 2.67 -10.74
N GLU A 129 -12.33 2.97 -10.62
CA GLU A 129 -12.82 4.07 -9.79
C GLU A 129 -12.52 3.81 -8.30
N THR A 130 -12.66 2.57 -7.86
CA THR A 130 -12.35 2.15 -6.49
C THR A 130 -10.85 2.21 -6.20
N VAL A 131 -10.02 1.75 -7.14
CA VAL A 131 -8.56 1.79 -7.02
C VAL A 131 -8.07 3.23 -6.95
N ASP A 132 -8.54 4.10 -7.85
CA ASP A 132 -8.20 5.53 -7.85
C ASP A 132 -8.59 6.19 -6.53
N TYR A 133 -9.78 5.88 -5.99
CA TYR A 133 -10.24 6.41 -4.71
C TYR A 133 -9.32 5.99 -3.55
N ILE A 134 -8.86 4.74 -3.51
CA ILE A 134 -7.96 4.26 -2.46
C ILE A 134 -6.60 4.96 -2.56
N ILE A 135 -6.04 5.08 -3.77
CA ILE A 135 -4.74 5.73 -4.00
C ILE A 135 -4.81 7.21 -3.63
N ASP A 136 -5.86 7.92 -4.07
CA ASP A 136 -6.08 9.34 -3.75
C ASP A 136 -6.19 9.55 -2.24
N TYR A 137 -6.99 8.73 -1.54
CA TYR A 137 -7.09 8.78 -0.08
C TYR A 137 -5.73 8.58 0.61
N LEU A 138 -4.93 7.62 0.17
CA LEU A 138 -3.61 7.34 0.74
C LEU A 138 -2.64 8.50 0.47
N ALA A 139 -2.64 9.06 -0.74
CA ALA A 139 -1.81 10.19 -1.13
C ALA A 139 -2.20 11.47 -0.37
N GLU A 140 -3.49 11.78 -0.25
CA GLU A 140 -3.95 12.95 0.51
C GLU A 140 -3.66 12.81 2.01
N ARG A 141 -3.88 11.62 2.57
CA ARG A 141 -3.81 11.41 4.02
C ARG A 141 -2.39 11.21 4.54
N TYR A 142 -1.52 10.60 3.73
CA TYR A 142 -0.18 10.16 4.12
C TYR A 142 0.93 10.63 3.15
N GLY A 143 0.60 11.12 1.95
CA GLY A 143 1.59 11.64 1.00
C GLY A 143 2.25 12.96 1.41
N GLY A 144 1.78 13.57 2.50
CA GLY A 144 2.39 14.75 3.12
C GLY A 144 3.53 14.40 4.08
N SER A 145 4.65 13.85 3.60
CA SER A 145 5.91 13.85 4.35
C SER A 145 6.66 15.19 4.28
N GLU A 146 5.98 16.26 3.83
CA GLU A 146 6.33 17.67 4.04
C GLU A 146 5.34 18.35 4.98
N GLN A 147 5.16 17.82 6.19
CA GLN A 147 4.88 18.66 7.35
C GLN A 147 6.06 18.55 8.30
N THR A 148 7.08 19.37 8.03
CA THR A 148 7.82 19.96 9.13
C THR A 148 6.81 20.61 10.05
N ASP A 149 6.59 20.02 11.23
CA ASP A 149 6.18 20.72 12.43
C ASP A 149 7.16 21.87 12.69
N ASP A 150 7.02 22.99 11.96
CA ASP A 150 7.57 24.26 12.40
C ASP A 150 6.61 24.83 13.44
N GLY A 151 6.88 24.45 14.69
CA GLY A 151 6.34 25.08 15.86
C GLY A 151 6.71 26.56 15.90
N GLY A 152 5.92 27.39 15.23
CA GLY A 152 5.99 28.84 15.28
C GLY A 152 4.99 29.42 16.28
N ALA A 153 5.28 29.30 17.58
CA ALA A 153 4.72 30.25 18.55
C ALA A 153 5.27 31.66 18.27
N THR A 154 4.50 32.70 18.64
CA THR A 154 4.80 34.17 18.69
C THR A 154 4.03 34.96 17.61
N VAL A 155 3.11 35.91 17.86
CA VAL A 155 2.76 36.80 19.00
C VAL A 155 1.24 37.03 19.06
#